data_AF-A0A7R9WHW3-F1
#
_entry.id   AF-A0A7R9WHW3-F1
#
_cell.length_a   1.000
_cell.length_b   1.000
_cell.length_c   1.000
_cell.angle_alpha   90.00
_cell.angle_beta   90.00
_cell.angle_gamma   90.00
#
_symmetry.space_group_name_H-M   'P 1'
#
loop_
_entity.id
_entity.type
_entity.pdbx_description
1 polymer ?
#
loop_
_entity_poly.entity_id
_entity_poly.type
_entity_poly.pdbx_seq_one_letter_code
_entity_poly.pdbx_strand_id
1 'polypeptide(L)'
;SAFFMVSPPQSPTQKQAKVLPPLESYLKHLFMVSLSHDDRSVSFVSKQVLRFPWSDPTAEVGALVVKYMLKAVRKGRYKAVGAVSEVAANLRRSKPEVPARIADAVLEELQYAMERPSARDQQRMISYARLLGELHRTGLVPASVVFEQ
;
A
#
# COMPACT_ATOMS: atom_id res chain seq x y z
N SER A 1 -14.26 41.88 -20.48
CA SER A 1 -15.26 40.98 -19.86
C SER A 1 -14.80 39.54 -20.00
N ALA A 2 -14.34 38.93 -18.92
CA ALA A 2 -13.83 37.55 -18.93
C ALA A 2 -15.00 36.58 -18.74
N PHE A 3 -15.34 35.84 -19.80
CA PHE A 3 -16.30 34.75 -19.73
C PHE A 3 -15.65 33.57 -18.99
N PHE A 4 -15.95 33.43 -17.69
CA PHE A 4 -15.73 32.19 -16.96
C PHE A 4 -16.73 31.16 -17.47
N MET A 5 -16.30 30.34 -18.44
CA MET A 5 -17.04 29.13 -18.81
C MET A 5 -16.87 28.13 -17.66
N VAL A 6 -17.78 28.18 -16.70
CA VAL A 6 -17.89 27.16 -15.66
C VAL A 6 -18.39 25.89 -16.33
N SER A 7 -17.48 24.97 -16.64
CA SER A 7 -17.85 23.59 -16.92
C SER A 7 -18.57 23.07 -15.67
N PRO A 8 -19.88 22.77 -15.72
CA PRO A 8 -20.58 22.21 -14.57
C PRO A 8 -19.85 20.90 -14.19
N PRO A 9 -19.58 20.67 -12.88
CA PRO A 9 -18.97 19.42 -12.46
C PRO A 9 -19.84 18.28 -12.98
N GLN A 10 -19.25 17.36 -13.73
CA GLN A 10 -19.96 16.17 -14.18
C GLN A 10 -20.63 15.55 -12.95
N SER A 11 -21.97 15.47 -12.98
CA SER A 11 -22.79 14.99 -11.87
C SER A 11 -22.13 13.75 -11.28
N PRO A 12 -21.94 13.65 -9.95
CA PRO A 12 -21.30 12.48 -9.38
C PRO A 12 -22.20 11.29 -9.71
N THR A 13 -21.83 10.52 -10.73
CA THR A 13 -22.44 9.23 -11.00
C THR A 13 -22.31 8.48 -9.69
N GLN A 14 -23.44 8.18 -9.05
CA GLN A 14 -23.45 7.52 -7.76
C GLN A 14 -22.74 6.18 -7.97
N LYS A 15 -21.45 6.13 -7.61
CA LYS A 15 -20.61 4.96 -7.89
C LYS A 15 -21.20 3.84 -7.07
N GLN A 16 -21.89 2.91 -7.73
CA GLN A 16 -22.39 1.71 -7.08
C GLN A 16 -21.23 1.08 -6.32
N ALA A 17 -21.45 0.80 -5.03
CA ALA A 17 -20.44 0.19 -4.20
C ALA A 17 -20.10 -1.17 -4.79
N LYS A 18 -18.90 -1.30 -5.37
CA LYS A 18 -18.40 -2.57 -5.87
C LYS A 18 -18.47 -3.59 -4.73
N VAL A 19 -19.21 -4.68 -4.93
CA VAL A 19 -19.23 -5.79 -3.97
C VAL A 19 -17.85 -6.44 -4.02
N LEU A 20 -17.09 -6.32 -2.93
CA LEU A 20 -15.77 -6.94 -2.82
C LEU A 20 -15.93 -8.41 -2.40
N PRO A 21 -15.13 -9.33 -2.96
CA PRO A 21 -15.02 -10.69 -2.43
C PRO A 21 -14.70 -10.68 -0.94
N PRO A 22 -15.13 -11.71 -0.16
CA PRO A 22 -14.94 -11.75 1.29
C PRO A 22 -13.48 -11.53 1.73
N LEU A 23 -12.53 -12.15 1.04
CA LEU A 23 -11.09 -12.00 1.31
C LEU A 23 -10.62 -10.54 1.13
N GLU A 24 -10.99 -9.90 0.03
CA GLU A 24 -10.63 -8.50 -0.23
C GLU A 24 -11.31 -7.53 0.76
N SER A 25 -12.55 -7.81 1.15
CA SER A 25 -13.27 -7.02 2.16
C SER A 25 -12.57 -7.11 3.52
N TYR A 26 -12.15 -8.32 3.91
CA TYR A 26 -11.42 -8.52 5.15
C TYR A 26 -10.02 -7.88 5.14
N LEU A 27 -9.27 -8.01 4.03
CA LEU A 27 -8.01 -7.29 3.81
C LEU A 27 -8.17 -5.78 3.93
N LYS A 28 -9.21 -5.23 3.31
CA LYS A 28 -9.55 -3.81 3.43
C LYS A 28 -9.80 -3.43 4.89
N HIS A 29 -10.54 -4.24 5.64
CA HIS A 29 -10.77 -3.99 7.06
C HIS A 29 -9.47 -4.02 7.87
N LEU A 30 -8.64 -5.06 7.71
CA LEU A 30 -7.37 -5.20 8.42
C LEU A 30 -6.46 -3.98 8.21
N PHE A 31 -6.21 -3.59 6.96
CA PHE A 31 -5.24 -2.54 6.64
C PHE A 31 -5.79 -1.12 6.73
N MET A 32 -7.10 -0.91 6.57
CA MET A 32 -7.69 0.44 6.56
C MET A 32 -8.38 0.81 7.88
N VAL A 33 -8.69 -0.17 8.73
CA VAL A 33 -9.45 0.03 9.98
C VAL A 33 -8.68 -0.51 11.18
N SER A 34 -8.20 -1.76 11.12
CA SER A 34 -7.59 -2.42 12.28
C SER A 34 -6.11 -2.07 12.50
N LEU A 35 -5.38 -1.76 11.44
CA LEU A 35 -3.94 -1.45 11.53
C LEU A 35 -3.72 -0.04 12.08
N SER A 36 -3.01 0.05 13.21
CA SER A 36 -2.55 1.30 13.82
C SER A 36 -1.05 1.26 14.08
N HIS A 37 -0.47 2.38 14.53
CA HIS A 37 0.97 2.50 14.84
C HIS A 37 1.27 1.95 16.24
N ASP A 38 0.88 0.71 16.50
CA ASP A 38 1.16 0.01 17.75
C ASP A 38 1.49 -1.44 17.48
N ASP A 39 2.46 -1.97 18.22
CA ASP A 39 2.99 -3.32 18.00
C ASP A 39 1.91 -4.40 18.15
N ARG A 40 0.88 -4.16 18.96
CA ARG A 40 -0.23 -5.10 19.17
C ARG A 40 -1.08 -5.22 17.91
N SER A 41 -1.47 -4.10 17.30
CA SER A 41 -2.23 -4.13 16.04
C SER A 41 -1.40 -4.67 14.88
N VAL A 42 -0.10 -4.32 14.80
CA VAL A 42 0.83 -4.87 13.80
C VAL A 42 0.95 -6.39 13.95
N SER A 43 1.14 -6.90 15.17
CA SER A 43 1.21 -8.34 15.45
C SER A 43 -0.11 -9.04 15.12
N PHE A 44 -1.23 -8.43 15.49
CA PHE A 44 -2.57 -8.95 15.18
C PHE A 44 -2.78 -9.06 13.67
N VAL A 45 -2.58 -7.98 12.92
CA VAL A 45 -2.75 -7.96 11.46
C VAL A 45 -1.83 -8.96 10.78
N SER A 46 -0.55 -9.03 11.19
CA SER A 46 0.42 -9.99 10.66
C SER A 46 -0.06 -11.44 10.84
N LYS A 47 -0.57 -11.79 12.04
CA LYS A 47 -1.11 -13.12 12.33
C LYS A 47 -2.37 -13.43 11.51
N GLN A 48 -3.25 -12.46 11.28
CA GLN A 48 -4.44 -12.66 10.44
C GLN A 48 -4.05 -12.90 8.98
N VAL A 49 -3.12 -12.12 8.44
CA VAL A 49 -2.63 -12.28 7.06
C VAL A 49 -2.01 -13.66 6.83
N LEU A 50 -1.30 -14.20 7.83
CA LEU A 50 -0.73 -15.55 7.74
C LEU A 50 -1.77 -16.68 7.66
N ARG A 51 -3.02 -16.43 8.10
CA ARG A 51 -4.12 -17.42 8.08
C ARG A 51 -4.86 -17.49 6.74
N PHE A 52 -4.48 -16.69 5.76
CA PHE A 52 -5.10 -16.70 4.44
C PHE A 52 -4.78 -17.96 3.64
N PRO A 53 -5.58 -18.29 2.61
CA PRO A 53 -5.38 -19.48 1.78
C PRO A 53 -4.19 -19.28 0.82
N TRP A 54 -2.97 -19.22 1.36
CA TRP A 54 -1.73 -18.99 0.59
C TRP A 54 -1.40 -20.10 -0.41
N SER A 55 -1.97 -21.30 -0.23
CA SER A 55 -1.79 -22.43 -1.12
C SER A 55 -2.75 -22.40 -2.32
N ASP A 56 -3.75 -21.53 -2.31
CA ASP A 56 -4.72 -21.41 -3.40
C ASP A 56 -4.13 -20.50 -4.50
N PRO A 57 -3.77 -21.07 -5.67
CA PRO A 57 -3.18 -20.29 -6.75
C PRO A 57 -4.18 -19.33 -7.38
N THR A 58 -5.49 -19.56 -7.24
CA THR A 58 -6.53 -18.71 -7.86
C THR A 58 -6.76 -17.41 -7.10
N ALA A 59 -6.41 -17.39 -5.82
CA ALA A 59 -6.68 -16.26 -4.93
C ALA A 59 -5.61 -15.15 -5.00
N GLU A 60 -4.43 -15.43 -5.58
CA GLU A 60 -3.28 -14.50 -5.66
C GLU A 60 -3.05 -13.68 -4.37
N VAL A 61 -3.06 -14.36 -3.22
CA VAL A 61 -3.11 -13.73 -1.89
C VAL A 61 -1.99 -12.70 -1.71
N GLY A 62 -0.77 -13.00 -2.15
CA GLY A 62 0.36 -12.08 -2.03
C GLY A 62 0.16 -10.76 -2.77
N ALA A 63 -0.39 -10.80 -3.99
CA ALA A 63 -0.70 -9.60 -4.77
C ALA A 63 -1.83 -8.80 -4.11
N LEU A 64 -2.86 -9.47 -3.60
CA LEU A 64 -3.94 -8.83 -2.86
C LEU A 64 -3.46 -8.15 -1.58
N VAL A 65 -2.62 -8.82 -0.78
CA VAL A 65 -2.03 -8.26 0.43
C VAL A 65 -1.25 -6.98 0.09
N VAL A 66 -0.35 -7.03 -0.89
CA VAL A 66 0.45 -5.86 -1.30
C VAL A 66 -0.43 -4.72 -1.82
N LYS A 67 -1.44 -5.02 -2.64
CA LYS A 67 -2.44 -4.04 -3.11
C LYS A 67 -3.09 -3.29 -1.94
N TYR A 68 -3.45 -3.97 -0.85
CA TYR A 68 -4.06 -3.33 0.32
C TYR A 68 -3.05 -2.63 1.23
N MET A 69 -1.81 -3.11 1.32
CA MET A 69 -0.70 -2.43 1.99
C MET A 69 -0.40 -1.08 1.34
N LEU A 70 -0.23 -1.05 0.01
CA LEU A 70 0.01 0.18 -0.74
C LEU A 70 -1.19 1.13 -0.68
N LYS A 71 -2.41 0.58 -0.71
CA LYS A 71 -3.63 1.37 -0.51
C LYS A 71 -3.68 2.01 0.88
N ALA A 72 -3.23 1.30 1.92
CA ALA A 72 -3.08 1.84 3.27
C ALA A 72 -2.02 2.93 3.36
N VAL A 73 -0.91 2.81 2.64
CA VAL A 73 0.11 3.86 2.56
C VAL A 73 -0.45 5.10 1.86
N ARG A 74 -1.15 4.92 0.73
CA ARG A 74 -1.71 6.02 -0.07
C ARG A 74 -2.85 6.75 0.63
N LYS A 75 -3.74 6.03 1.31
CA LYS A 75 -4.93 6.62 1.95
C LYS A 75 -4.75 6.88 3.44
N GLY A 76 -3.80 6.20 4.06
CA GLY A 76 -3.57 6.25 5.49
C GLY A 76 -2.93 7.57 5.91
N ARG A 77 -2.99 7.82 7.22
CA ARG A 77 -2.26 8.93 7.84
C ARG A 77 -0.76 8.60 7.81
N TYR A 78 0.09 9.62 7.83
CA TYR A 78 1.56 9.51 7.81
C TYR A 78 2.14 8.39 8.72
N LYS A 79 1.49 8.11 9.86
CA LYS A 79 1.90 7.07 10.82
C LYS A 79 1.64 5.62 10.34
N ALA A 80 0.74 5.39 9.39
CA ALA A 80 0.42 4.04 8.90
C ALA A 80 1.57 3.41 8.08
N VAL A 81 2.47 4.24 7.54
CA VAL A 81 3.57 3.79 6.67
C VAL A 81 4.55 2.88 7.43
N GLY A 82 4.93 3.28 8.65
CA GLY A 82 5.80 2.47 9.51
C GLY A 82 5.17 1.13 9.88
N ALA A 83 3.89 1.14 10.28
CA ALA A 83 3.15 -0.08 10.62
C ALA A 83 3.04 -1.05 9.42
N VAL A 84 2.84 -0.54 8.20
CA VAL A 84 2.84 -1.37 6.98
C VAL A 84 4.20 -2.02 6.73
N SER A 85 5.30 -1.27 6.92
CA SER A 85 6.66 -1.83 6.80
C SER A 85 6.92 -2.92 7.85
N GLU A 86 6.45 -2.74 9.09
CA GLU A 86 6.59 -3.74 10.14
C GLU A 86 5.76 -5.00 9.88
N VAL A 87 4.55 -4.86 9.33
CA VAL A 87 3.76 -6.02 8.86
C VAL A 87 4.53 -6.76 7.76
N ALA A 88 5.09 -6.06 6.76
CA ALA A 88 5.93 -6.70 5.75
C ALA A 88 7.12 -7.45 6.37
N ALA A 89 7.76 -6.84 7.38
CA ALA A 89 8.92 -7.42 8.05
C ALA A 89 8.59 -8.67 8.87
N ASN A 90 7.41 -8.72 9.48
CA ASN A 90 6.90 -9.91 10.17
C ASN A 90 6.56 -11.05 9.20
N LEU A 91 6.20 -10.74 7.95
CA LEU A 91 5.87 -11.72 6.92
C LEU A 91 7.10 -12.29 6.20
N ARG A 92 8.27 -11.63 6.26
CA ARG A 92 9.51 -12.01 5.56
C ARG A 92 9.88 -13.50 5.61
N ARG A 93 9.75 -14.13 6.78
CA ARG A 93 10.15 -15.54 6.95
C ARG A 93 9.11 -16.51 6.38
N SER A 94 7.83 -16.23 6.61
CA SER A 94 6.74 -17.14 6.25
C SER A 94 6.22 -16.93 4.83
N LYS A 95 6.31 -15.69 4.33
CA LYS A 95 5.79 -15.21 3.04
C LYS A 95 6.78 -14.20 2.43
N PRO A 96 7.98 -14.67 2.01
CA PRO A 96 9.03 -13.80 1.44
C PRO A 96 8.58 -13.06 0.17
N GLU A 97 7.58 -13.60 -0.52
CA GLU A 97 6.95 -12.99 -1.69
C GLU A 97 6.26 -11.65 -1.41
N VAL A 98 5.88 -11.34 -0.15
CA VAL A 98 5.24 -10.07 0.19
C VAL A 98 6.25 -8.92 0.26
N PRO A 99 7.37 -9.03 1.01
CA PRO A 99 8.44 -8.03 0.96
C PRO A 99 9.03 -7.77 -0.42
N ALA A 100 9.22 -8.81 -1.24
CA ALA A 100 9.72 -8.63 -2.59
C ALA A 100 8.75 -7.77 -3.43
N ARG A 101 7.48 -8.18 -3.49
CA ARG A 101 6.45 -7.47 -4.27
C ARG A 101 6.20 -6.05 -3.79
N ILE A 102 6.25 -5.78 -2.48
CA ILE A 102 6.05 -4.40 -1.99
C ILE A 102 7.26 -3.52 -2.31
N ALA A 103 8.49 -4.06 -2.27
CA ALA A 103 9.68 -3.32 -2.68
C ALA A 103 9.61 -2.99 -4.18
N ASP A 104 9.37 -3.99 -5.03
CA ASP A 104 9.25 -3.82 -6.49
C ASP A 104 8.18 -2.79 -6.84
N ALA A 105 6.98 -2.91 -6.26
CA ALA A 105 5.88 -1.99 -6.53
C ALA A 105 6.15 -0.55 -6.06
N VAL A 106 6.90 -0.36 -4.97
CA VAL A 106 7.29 0.98 -4.50
C VAL A 106 8.31 1.61 -5.43
N LEU A 107 9.33 0.84 -5.86
CA LEU A 107 10.34 1.33 -6.79
C LEU A 107 9.72 1.67 -8.15
N GLU A 108 8.83 0.83 -8.66
CA GLU A 108 8.11 1.06 -9.92
C GLU A 108 7.23 2.33 -9.84
N GLU A 109 6.47 2.51 -8.75
CA GLU A 109 5.64 3.70 -8.57
C GLU A 109 6.47 4.99 -8.43
N LEU A 110 7.64 4.92 -7.79
CA LEU A 110 8.56 6.05 -7.69
C LEU A 110 9.19 6.40 -9.04
N GLN A 111 9.67 5.40 -9.78
CA GLN A 111 10.20 5.59 -11.14
C GLN A 111 9.13 6.21 -12.05
N TYR A 112 7.91 5.66 -12.06
CA TYR A 112 6.80 6.19 -12.84
C TYR A 112 6.48 7.65 -12.48
N ALA A 113 6.48 7.99 -11.18
CA ALA A 113 6.22 9.35 -10.72
C ALA A 113 7.31 10.35 -11.16
N MET A 114 8.57 9.90 -11.25
CA MET A 114 9.69 10.70 -11.73
C MET A 114 9.63 10.90 -13.25
N GLU A 115 9.28 9.86 -14.01
CA GLU A 115 9.12 9.94 -15.47
C GLU A 115 7.93 10.82 -15.88
N ARG A 116 6.87 10.85 -15.07
CA ARG A 116 5.63 11.57 -15.35
C ARG A 116 5.18 12.43 -14.16
N PRO A 117 5.91 13.52 -13.88
CA PRO A 117 5.61 14.36 -12.74
C PRO A 117 4.21 15.00 -12.89
N SER A 118 3.36 14.81 -11.88
CA SER A 118 2.03 15.40 -11.80
C SER A 118 1.77 15.96 -10.40
N ALA A 119 1.34 17.20 -10.31
CA ALA A 119 1.01 17.85 -9.04
C ALA A 119 -0.05 17.06 -8.23
N ARG A 120 -0.96 16.36 -8.93
CA ARG A 120 -1.99 15.51 -8.32
C ARG A 120 -1.40 14.32 -7.55
N ASP A 121 -0.24 13.83 -7.97
CA ASP A 121 0.36 12.59 -7.47
C ASP A 121 1.53 12.84 -6.49
N GLN A 122 1.88 14.10 -6.21
CA GLN A 122 2.99 14.44 -5.31
C GLN A 122 2.82 13.85 -3.90
N GLN A 123 1.60 13.89 -3.33
CA GLN A 123 1.33 13.29 -2.00
C GLN A 123 1.51 11.77 -2.00
N ARG A 124 1.16 11.11 -3.11
CA ARG A 124 1.38 9.68 -3.31
C ARG A 124 2.88 9.38 -3.38
N MET A 125 3.63 10.17 -4.16
CA MET A 125 5.08 10.03 -4.30
C MET A 125 5.78 10.17 -2.94
N ILE A 126 5.44 11.20 -2.15
CA ILE A 126 6.01 11.41 -0.81
C ILE A 126 5.72 10.21 0.10
N SER A 127 4.51 9.64 0.03
CA SER A 127 4.12 8.48 0.82
C SER A 127 4.93 7.22 0.45
N TYR A 128 5.17 6.99 -0.84
CA TYR A 128 6.00 5.86 -1.29
C TYR A 128 7.49 6.06 -1.04
N ALA A 129 8.01 7.27 -1.17
CA ALA A 129 9.38 7.59 -0.79
C ALA A 129 9.59 7.35 0.72
N ARG A 130 8.61 7.73 1.54
CA ARG A 130 8.63 7.42 2.98
C ARG A 130 8.58 5.91 3.23
N LEU A 131 7.71 5.19 2.50
CA LEU A 131 7.63 3.73 2.61
C LEU A 131 8.96 3.06 2.26
N LEU A 132 9.65 3.51 1.21
CA LEU A 132 10.98 3.02 0.85
C LEU A 132 11.97 3.18 2.01
N GLY A 133 11.98 4.36 2.65
CA GLY A 133 12.80 4.61 3.85
C GLY A 133 12.42 3.70 5.04
N GLU A 134 11.13 3.45 5.27
CA GLU A 134 10.68 2.53 6.31
C GLU A 134 11.01 1.06 5.97
N LEU A 135 11.00 0.66 4.70
CA LEU A 135 11.41 -0.68 4.25
C LEU A 135 12.92 -0.87 4.43
N HIS A 136 13.70 0.18 4.23
CA HIS A 136 15.13 0.18 4.58
C HIS A 136 15.33 0.04 6.09
N ARG A 137 14.61 0.83 6.90
CA ARG A 137 14.66 0.77 8.38
C ARG A 137 14.40 -0.64 8.92
N THR A 138 13.45 -1.37 8.35
CA THR A 138 13.09 -2.74 8.78
C THR A 138 13.96 -3.84 8.17
N GLY A 139 14.97 -3.46 7.36
CA GLY A 139 15.91 -4.36 6.71
C GLY A 139 15.27 -5.19 5.60
N LEU A 140 14.23 -4.68 4.94
CA LEU A 140 13.61 -5.31 3.77
C LEU A 140 14.23 -4.84 2.46
N VAL A 141 14.81 -3.64 2.44
CA VAL A 141 15.51 -3.08 1.30
C VAL A 141 16.94 -2.68 1.71
N PRO A 142 17.99 -3.16 1.01
CA PRO A 142 19.37 -2.79 1.33
C PRO A 142 19.65 -1.32 1.01
N ALA A 143 20.70 -0.76 1.62
CA ALA A 143 21.10 0.62 1.37
C ALA A 143 21.45 0.88 -0.10
N SER A 144 22.05 -0.09 -0.80
CA SER A 144 22.39 0.02 -2.23
C SER A 144 21.17 0.39 -3.07
N VAL A 145 20.03 -0.26 -2.86
CA VAL A 145 18.79 0.03 -3.58
C VAL A 145 18.25 1.44 -3.30
N VAL A 146 18.56 2.03 -2.14
CA VAL A 146 18.11 3.39 -1.80
C VAL A 146 19.03 4.46 -2.39
N PHE A 147 20.33 4.20 -2.48
CA PHE A 147 21.35 5.18 -2.86
C PHE A 147 21.90 5.03 -4.29
N GLU A 148 21.68 3.88 -4.94
CA GLU A 148 22.11 3.62 -6.34
C GLU A 148 21.00 3.86 -7.38
N GLN A 149 19.80 4.28 -6.95
CA GLN A 149 18.72 4.71 -7.86
C GLN A 149 18.92 6.12 -8.40
#